data_AF-A0A6I7Q557-F1
#
_entry.id   AF-A0A6I7Q557-F1
#
_cell.length_a   1.000
_cell.length_b   1.000
_cell.length_c   1.000
_cell.angle_alpha   90.00
_cell.angle_beta   90.00
_cell.angle_gamma   90.00
#
_symmetry.space_group_name_H-M   'P 1'
#
loop_
_entity.id
_entity.type
_entity.pdbx_description
1 polymer ?
#
loop_
_entity_poly.entity_id
_entity_poly.type
_entity_poly.pdbx_seq_one_letter_code
_entity_poly.pdbx_strand_id
1 'polypeptide(L)'
;MSQLWLRLLEWLGSVRIPLDFLSKSKQVRIGNPMGTDFLKNLGWKRYLNAEDLYYVWSPPIDSPWEAYHCLPLFAAVDAIPNSQIGPIEADRFRWQMPTNLESPAWATPECLYFVDLQGPESVALGAYLVAALKAQPICTFDNWPAPNALLAIEDTLAALLYFAAFVSKFRSQMKHDAPPVWICEAGRLGTRPGMPREFDNRY
;
A
#
# COMPACT_ATOMS: atom_id res chain seq x y z
N MET A 1 -4.16 42.16 -36.45
CA MET A 1 -4.44 40.71 -36.54
C MET A 1 -5.80 40.52 -37.17
N SER A 2 -5.92 39.75 -38.26
CA SER A 2 -7.19 39.60 -38.99
C SER A 2 -8.17 38.72 -38.22
N GLN A 3 -9.47 39.01 -38.31
CA GLN A 3 -10.56 38.22 -37.70
C GLN A 3 -10.52 36.73 -38.08
N LEU A 4 -9.87 36.40 -39.20
CA LEU A 4 -9.62 35.02 -39.64
C LEU A 4 -8.73 34.24 -38.67
N TRP A 5 -7.72 34.89 -38.08
CA TRP A 5 -6.83 34.25 -37.10
C TRP A 5 -7.55 33.96 -35.78
N LEU A 6 -8.43 34.85 -35.34
CA LEU A 6 -9.24 34.65 -34.14
C LEU A 6 -10.22 33.48 -34.31
N ARG A 7 -10.89 33.38 -35.46
CA ARG A 7 -11.78 32.26 -35.77
C ARG A 7 -11.06 30.92 -35.89
N LEU A 8 -9.83 30.92 -36.41
CA LEU A 8 -9.00 29.71 -36.47
C LEU A 8 -8.62 29.22 -35.06
N LEU A 9 -8.27 30.14 -34.17
CA LEU A 9 -7.93 29.83 -32.77
C LEU A 9 -9.15 29.39 -31.95
N GLU A 10 -10.31 30.02 -32.16
CA GLU A 10 -11.58 29.58 -31.55
C GLU A 10 -11.98 28.19 -32.05
N TRP A 11 -11.80 27.91 -33.34
CA TRP A 11 -12.05 26.59 -33.91
C TRP A 11 -11.10 25.55 -33.32
N LEU A 12 -9.80 25.83 -33.24
CA LEU A 12 -8.82 24.94 -32.60
C LEU A 12 -9.10 24.73 -31.10
N GLY A 13 -9.59 25.74 -30.38
CA GLY A 13 -10.02 25.62 -28.99
C GLY A 13 -11.32 24.84 -28.79
N SER A 14 -12.19 24.82 -29.81
CA SER A 14 -13.45 24.05 -29.81
C SER A 14 -13.23 22.56 -30.11
N VAL A 15 -12.14 22.22 -30.79
CA VAL A 15 -11.72 20.83 -31.00
C VAL A 15 -10.99 20.38 -29.74
N ARG A 16 -11.73 19.76 -28.81
CA ARG A 16 -11.15 18.94 -27.74
C ARG A 16 -10.48 17.73 -28.37
N ILE A 17 -9.25 17.88 -28.86
CA ILE A 17 -8.40 16.73 -29.17
C ILE A 17 -8.14 16.06 -27.81
N PRO A 18 -8.61 14.83 -27.58
CA PRO A 18 -8.25 14.09 -26.38
C PRO A 18 -6.75 13.85 -26.43
N LEU A 19 -5.99 14.70 -25.71
CA LEU A 19 -4.55 14.57 -25.54
C LEU A 19 -4.15 13.24 -24.85
N ASP A 20 -5.14 12.48 -24.36
CA ASP A 20 -5.01 11.12 -23.88
C ASP A 20 -4.39 10.16 -24.92
N PHE A 21 -4.54 10.43 -26.22
CA PHE A 21 -3.92 9.59 -27.26
C PHE A 21 -2.40 9.81 -27.40
N LEU A 22 -1.89 10.98 -26.98
CA LEU A 22 -0.47 11.33 -27.01
C LEU A 22 0.24 10.97 -25.69
N SER A 23 -0.52 10.82 -24.61
CA SER A 23 -0.04 10.30 -23.34
C SER A 23 -0.29 8.79 -23.30
N LYS A 24 0.69 7.99 -23.74
CA LYS A 24 0.83 6.63 -23.18
C LYS A 24 1.20 6.79 -21.71
N SER A 25 0.21 7.12 -20.88
CA SER A 25 0.29 7.02 -19.44
C SER A 25 0.83 5.61 -19.13
N LYS A 26 2.02 5.54 -18.53
CA LYS A 26 2.56 4.26 -18.08
C LYS A 26 1.54 3.68 -17.11
N GLN A 27 0.94 2.54 -17.43
CA GLN A 27 0.02 1.90 -16.50
C GLN A 27 0.78 1.49 -15.24
N VAL A 28 0.20 1.78 -14.08
CA VAL A 28 0.74 1.36 -12.79
C VAL A 28 0.62 -0.16 -12.70
N ARG A 29 1.73 -0.83 -12.37
CA ARG A 29 1.77 -2.28 -12.11
C ARG A 29 2.22 -2.51 -10.69
N ILE A 30 1.52 -3.37 -9.98
CA ILE A 30 1.78 -3.73 -8.58
C ILE A 30 2.33 -5.15 -8.57
N GLY A 31 3.59 -5.33 -8.15
CA GLY A 31 4.21 -6.65 -7.97
C GLY A 31 4.11 -7.61 -9.16
N ASN A 32 4.01 -8.91 -8.84
CA ASN A 32 3.91 -9.99 -9.81
C ASN A 32 2.54 -10.70 -9.73
N PRO A 33 1.64 -10.52 -10.72
CA PRO A 33 0.33 -11.19 -10.76
C PRO A 33 0.38 -12.72 -10.80
N MET A 34 1.54 -13.29 -11.16
CA MET A 34 1.80 -14.73 -11.17
C MET A 34 2.55 -15.21 -9.91
N GLY A 35 2.88 -14.29 -9.00
CA GLY A 35 3.62 -14.56 -7.78
C GLY A 35 2.79 -15.32 -6.74
N THR A 36 3.50 -15.84 -5.74
CA THR A 36 2.88 -16.49 -4.57
C THR A 36 2.98 -15.58 -3.35
N ASP A 37 2.06 -15.76 -2.41
CA ASP A 37 2.10 -15.08 -1.12
C ASP A 37 3.15 -15.66 -0.17
N PHE A 38 3.24 -15.10 1.03
CA PHE A 38 4.13 -15.58 2.09
C PHE A 38 3.92 -17.07 2.42
N LEU A 39 2.69 -17.55 2.29
CA LEU A 39 2.31 -18.94 2.52
C LEU A 39 2.56 -19.84 1.30
N LYS A 40 3.30 -19.34 0.29
CA LYS A 40 3.68 -20.03 -0.94
C LYS A 40 2.47 -20.53 -1.74
N ASN A 41 1.37 -19.80 -1.71
CA ASN A 41 0.18 -20.12 -2.51
C ASN A 41 -0.47 -18.85 -3.11
N LEU A 42 -1.66 -19.00 -3.70
CA LEU A 42 -2.39 -17.92 -4.37
C LEU A 42 -3.49 -17.30 -3.50
N GLY A 43 -3.43 -17.48 -2.18
CA GLY A 43 -4.43 -17.01 -1.21
C GLY A 43 -4.58 -15.49 -1.22
N TRP A 44 -3.51 -14.77 -1.55
CA TRP A 44 -3.53 -13.32 -1.77
C TRP A 44 -4.61 -12.84 -2.77
N LYS A 45 -5.02 -13.69 -3.74
CA LYS A 45 -6.04 -13.31 -4.74
C LYS A 45 -7.41 -13.01 -4.15
N ARG A 46 -7.68 -13.45 -2.93
CA ARG A 46 -8.91 -13.11 -2.19
C ARG A 46 -8.96 -11.63 -1.79
N TYR A 47 -7.80 -10.98 -1.73
CA TYR A 47 -7.64 -9.59 -1.29
C TYR A 47 -7.39 -8.65 -2.48
N LEU A 48 -7.90 -9.01 -3.66
CA LEU A 48 -7.89 -8.18 -4.88
C LEU A 48 -9.06 -7.21 -4.95
N ASN A 49 -9.61 -6.83 -3.80
CA ASN A 49 -10.53 -5.72 -3.66
C ASN A 49 -10.17 -4.91 -2.41
N ALA A 50 -10.55 -3.63 -2.39
CA ALA A 50 -10.19 -2.73 -1.31
C ALA A 50 -10.76 -3.18 0.05
N GLU A 51 -12.00 -3.66 0.09
CA GLU A 51 -12.68 -4.06 1.33
C GLU A 51 -11.97 -5.20 2.04
N ASP A 52 -11.71 -6.31 1.34
CA ASP A 52 -11.06 -7.48 1.92
C ASP A 52 -9.62 -7.16 2.35
N LEU A 53 -8.88 -6.39 1.55
CA LEU A 53 -7.50 -6.03 1.90
C LEU A 53 -7.44 -5.05 3.08
N TYR A 54 -8.33 -4.06 3.11
CA TYR A 54 -8.46 -3.13 4.24
C TYR A 54 -8.84 -3.90 5.52
N TYR A 55 -9.85 -4.75 5.45
CA TYR A 55 -10.35 -5.49 6.60
C TYR A 55 -9.32 -6.41 7.25
N VAL A 56 -8.46 -7.06 6.46
CA VAL A 56 -7.41 -7.94 7.01
C VAL A 56 -6.29 -7.15 7.71
N TRP A 57 -6.04 -5.92 7.26
CA TRP A 57 -5.00 -5.02 7.78
C TRP A 57 -5.53 -3.97 8.76
N SER A 58 -6.82 -4.00 9.09
CA SER A 58 -7.44 -3.07 10.02
C SER A 58 -7.41 -3.56 11.47
N PRO A 59 -7.49 -2.63 12.45
CA PRO A 59 -7.80 -2.99 13.83
C PRO A 59 -9.15 -3.75 13.92
N PRO A 60 -9.42 -4.52 14.99
CA PRO A 60 -10.76 -4.98 15.30
C PRO A 60 -11.81 -3.86 15.20
N ILE A 61 -13.03 -4.21 14.77
CA ILE A 61 -14.18 -3.29 14.77
C ILE A 61 -14.34 -2.71 16.17
N ASP A 62 -14.73 -1.44 16.31
CA ASP A 62 -14.83 -0.70 17.58
C ASP A 62 -13.49 -0.54 18.33
N SER A 63 -12.36 -0.77 17.67
CA SER A 63 -11.06 -0.39 18.20
C SER A 63 -10.94 1.13 18.28
N PRO A 64 -10.38 1.70 19.37
CA PRO A 64 -10.10 3.14 19.44
C PRO A 64 -9.12 3.60 18.35
N TRP A 65 -8.43 2.66 17.68
CA TRP A 65 -7.44 2.94 16.68
C TRP A 65 -7.97 2.99 15.24
N GLU A 66 -9.24 2.62 15.02
CA GLU A 66 -9.84 2.53 13.68
C GLU A 66 -9.75 3.86 12.92
N ALA A 67 -9.94 4.98 13.62
CA ALA A 67 -9.87 6.33 13.04
C ALA A 67 -8.49 6.72 12.45
N TYR A 68 -7.43 5.97 12.77
CA TYR A 68 -6.06 6.23 12.29
C TYR A 68 -5.66 5.31 11.12
N HIS A 69 -6.51 4.39 10.70
CA HIS A 69 -6.21 3.47 9.60
C HIS A 69 -6.59 4.11 8.25
N CYS A 70 -5.58 4.44 7.43
CA CYS A 70 -5.75 5.14 6.17
C CYS A 70 -6.33 4.22 5.07
N LEU A 71 -7.25 4.76 4.27
CA LEU A 71 -7.93 4.08 3.17
C LEU A 71 -7.22 4.15 1.80
N PRO A 72 -6.56 5.25 1.38
CA PRO A 72 -6.25 5.46 -0.04
C PRO A 72 -5.41 4.36 -0.73
N LEU A 73 -4.38 3.82 -0.06
CA LEU A 73 -3.58 2.77 -0.68
C LEU A 73 -4.38 1.48 -0.92
N PHE A 74 -5.33 1.16 -0.05
CA PHE A 74 -6.22 0.00 -0.20
C PHE A 74 -7.22 0.22 -1.34
N ALA A 75 -7.81 1.42 -1.41
CA ALA A 75 -8.72 1.80 -2.48
C ALA A 75 -8.09 1.73 -3.88
N ALA A 76 -6.75 1.88 -3.97
CA ALA A 76 -6.03 1.77 -5.24
C ALA A 76 -6.11 0.37 -5.87
N VAL A 77 -6.36 -0.69 -5.09
CA VAL A 77 -6.52 -2.05 -5.62
C VAL A 77 -7.69 -2.12 -6.61
N ASP A 78 -8.82 -1.49 -6.31
CA ASP A 78 -10.01 -1.51 -7.17
C ASP A 78 -9.82 -0.71 -8.46
N ALA A 79 -8.86 0.21 -8.48
CA ALA A 79 -8.59 1.07 -9.63
C ALA A 79 -7.61 0.46 -10.65
N ILE A 80 -6.93 -0.63 -10.30
CA ILE A 80 -5.91 -1.27 -11.14
C ILE A 80 -6.46 -2.62 -11.63
N PRO A 81 -6.30 -2.99 -12.92
CA PRO A 81 -6.76 -4.29 -13.39
C PRO A 81 -6.09 -5.44 -12.65
N ASN A 82 -6.85 -6.45 -12.22
CA ASN A 82 -6.31 -7.63 -11.51
C ASN A 82 -5.15 -8.34 -12.25
N SER A 83 -5.09 -8.25 -13.58
CA SER A 83 -3.98 -8.76 -14.38
C SER A 83 -2.65 -8.01 -14.20
N GLN A 84 -2.67 -6.87 -13.50
CA GLN A 84 -1.53 -5.98 -13.25
C GLN A 84 -1.21 -5.86 -11.75
N ILE A 85 -1.94 -6.58 -10.89
CA ILE A 85 -1.75 -6.60 -9.45
C ILE A 85 -1.27 -7.97 -9.00
N GLY A 86 -0.27 -7.99 -8.12
CA GLY A 86 0.12 -9.18 -7.40
C GLY A 86 1.12 -8.87 -6.28
N PRO A 87 1.51 -9.92 -5.54
CA PRO A 87 2.42 -9.79 -4.42
C PRO A 87 3.82 -9.36 -4.87
N ILE A 88 4.57 -8.79 -3.94
CA ILE A 88 6.00 -8.54 -4.11
C ILE A 88 6.78 -9.86 -4.07
N GLU A 89 7.88 -9.94 -4.82
CA GLU A 89 8.78 -11.10 -4.78
C GLU A 89 9.51 -11.18 -3.43
N ALA A 90 9.67 -12.40 -2.92
CA ALA A 90 10.20 -12.64 -1.57
C ALA A 90 11.67 -12.18 -1.39
N ASP A 91 12.44 -12.13 -2.47
CA ASP A 91 13.84 -11.69 -2.48
C ASP A 91 14.01 -10.16 -2.38
N ARG A 92 12.90 -9.41 -2.48
CA ARG A 92 12.90 -7.94 -2.33
C ARG A 92 12.87 -7.48 -0.88
N PHE A 93 12.53 -8.36 0.07
CA PHE A 93 12.63 -8.07 1.49
C PHE A 93 14.07 -8.24 1.97
N ARG A 94 14.59 -7.25 2.68
CA ARG A 94 15.87 -7.32 3.39
C ARG A 94 15.70 -7.93 4.76
N TRP A 95 14.61 -7.58 5.44
CA TRP A 95 14.26 -8.19 6.72
C TRP A 95 13.55 -9.52 6.47
N GLN A 96 14.04 -10.57 7.13
CA GLN A 96 13.46 -11.91 7.01
C GLN A 96 12.61 -12.20 8.23
N MET A 97 11.37 -12.64 7.99
CA MET A 97 10.47 -13.04 9.07
C MET A 97 11.07 -14.22 9.85
N PRO A 98 11.15 -14.14 11.19
CA PRO A 98 11.60 -15.25 12.01
C PRO A 98 10.73 -16.49 11.80
N THR A 99 11.35 -17.67 11.82
CA THR A 99 10.63 -18.95 11.75
C THR A 99 9.83 -19.23 13.02
N ASN A 100 10.31 -18.74 14.17
CA ASN A 100 9.59 -18.80 15.43
C ASN A 100 8.80 -17.49 15.64
N LEU A 101 7.48 -17.62 15.74
CA LEU A 101 6.55 -16.48 15.90
C LEU A 101 6.36 -16.10 17.38
N GLU A 102 7.39 -16.26 18.19
CA GLU A 102 7.39 -15.85 19.59
C GLU A 102 7.37 -14.34 19.73
N SER A 103 6.67 -13.86 20.76
CA SER A 103 6.66 -12.46 21.15
C SER A 103 8.08 -11.99 21.49
N PRO A 104 8.55 -10.85 20.93
CA PRO A 104 9.84 -10.29 21.32
C PRO A 104 9.89 -9.98 22.83
N ALA A 105 11.05 -10.16 23.46
CA ALA A 105 11.20 -9.92 24.90
C ALA A 105 10.95 -8.46 25.33
N TRP A 106 11.08 -7.52 24.40
CA TRP A 106 10.78 -6.10 24.62
C TRP A 106 9.31 -5.75 24.43
N ALA A 107 8.48 -6.69 23.93
CA ALA A 107 7.10 -6.41 23.63
C ALA A 107 6.20 -6.66 24.84
N THR A 108 5.40 -5.65 25.21
CA THR A 108 4.40 -5.71 26.28
C THR A 108 3.07 -5.12 25.80
N PRO A 109 1.92 -5.56 26.35
CA PRO A 109 0.60 -5.10 25.91
C PRO A 109 0.36 -3.60 26.08
N GLU A 110 1.09 -2.93 26.98
CA GLU A 110 0.93 -1.51 27.32
C GLU A 110 1.61 -0.57 26.32
N CYS A 111 2.35 -1.10 25.34
CA CYS A 111 3.06 -0.32 24.35
C CYS A 111 2.24 -0.10 23.08
N LEU A 112 2.38 1.10 22.52
CA LEU A 112 2.09 1.37 21.12
C LEU A 112 3.38 1.26 20.31
N TYR A 113 3.36 0.48 19.23
CA TYR A 113 4.52 0.24 18.38
C TYR A 113 4.46 1.07 17.10
N PHE A 114 5.58 1.71 16.76
CA PHE A 114 5.77 2.35 15.47
C PHE A 114 6.75 1.53 14.64
N VAL A 115 6.27 1.06 13.49
CA VAL A 115 7.07 0.37 12.49
C VAL A 115 7.29 1.36 11.34
N ASP A 116 8.43 2.03 11.38
CA ASP A 116 8.79 3.11 10.45
C ASP A 116 10.05 2.74 9.64
N LEU A 117 9.87 1.79 8.72
CA LEU A 117 10.88 1.32 7.78
C LEU A 117 10.47 1.70 6.34
N GLN A 118 11.27 1.30 5.35
CA GLN A 118 10.83 1.35 3.95
C GLN A 118 9.57 0.47 3.81
N GLY A 119 8.56 0.94 3.09
CA GLY A 119 7.20 0.37 3.15
C GLY A 119 7.08 -1.15 3.14
N PRO A 120 7.71 -1.89 2.21
CA PRO A 120 7.68 -3.35 2.22
C PRO A 120 8.19 -3.96 3.52
N GLU A 121 9.27 -3.41 4.08
CA GLU A 121 9.84 -3.86 5.36
C GLU A 121 8.92 -3.52 6.53
N SER A 122 8.26 -2.35 6.48
CA SER A 122 7.27 -2.00 7.51
C SER A 122 6.10 -2.98 7.52
N VAL A 123 5.60 -3.34 6.35
CA VAL A 123 4.54 -4.34 6.21
C VAL A 123 5.01 -5.71 6.71
N ALA A 124 6.22 -6.13 6.38
CA ALA A 124 6.76 -7.41 6.81
C ALA A 124 6.92 -7.50 8.34
N LEU A 125 7.51 -6.47 8.97
CA LEU A 125 7.64 -6.42 10.42
C LEU A 125 6.27 -6.27 11.11
N GLY A 126 5.35 -5.50 10.52
CA GLY A 126 3.97 -5.39 10.98
C GLY A 126 3.24 -6.74 10.97
N ALA A 127 3.37 -7.51 9.89
CA ALA A 127 2.80 -8.86 9.80
C ALA A 127 3.34 -9.80 10.89
N TYR A 128 4.64 -9.68 11.21
CA TYR A 128 5.24 -10.45 12.30
C TYR A 128 4.69 -10.04 13.66
N LEU A 129 4.56 -8.75 13.96
CA LEU A 129 4.01 -8.28 15.23
C LEU A 129 2.53 -8.66 15.38
N VAL A 130 1.76 -8.63 14.30
CA VAL A 130 0.40 -9.21 14.29
C VAL A 130 0.43 -10.69 14.67
N ALA A 131 1.31 -11.48 14.05
CA ALA A 131 1.39 -12.91 14.33
C ALA A 131 1.85 -13.22 15.76
N ALA A 132 2.89 -12.52 16.23
CA ALA A 132 3.59 -12.79 17.48
C ALA A 132 2.89 -12.19 18.70
N LEU A 133 2.17 -11.07 18.55
CA LEU A 133 1.51 -10.35 19.66
C LEU A 133 -0.02 -10.33 19.56
N LYS A 134 -0.58 -10.80 18.43
CA LYS A 134 -1.99 -10.56 18.07
C LYS A 134 -2.32 -9.06 18.04
N ALA A 135 -1.31 -8.27 17.71
CA ALA A 135 -1.38 -6.82 17.68
C ALA A 135 -2.45 -6.31 16.70
N GLN A 136 -2.92 -5.09 16.94
CA GLN A 136 -3.87 -4.39 16.08
C GLN A 136 -3.09 -3.61 15.01
N PRO A 137 -3.09 -4.04 13.74
CA PRO A 137 -2.39 -3.32 12.68
C PRO A 137 -3.11 -2.01 12.35
N ILE A 138 -2.35 -0.94 12.18
CA ILE A 138 -2.86 0.38 11.78
C ILE A 138 -1.96 0.86 10.66
N CYS A 139 -2.36 0.60 9.41
CA CYS A 139 -1.62 1.12 8.25
C CYS A 139 -1.94 2.60 8.05
N THR A 140 -0.91 3.43 7.98
CA THR A 140 -1.03 4.89 7.78
C THR A 140 -0.59 5.31 6.38
N PHE A 141 -0.79 4.43 5.38
CA PHE A 141 -0.38 4.68 4.01
C PHE A 141 -1.44 5.50 3.28
N ASP A 142 -1.27 6.82 3.30
CA ASP A 142 -2.20 7.78 2.70
C ASP A 142 -1.81 8.18 1.26
N ASN A 143 -1.09 7.29 0.56
CA ASN A 143 -0.48 7.58 -0.72
C ASN A 143 -1.16 6.78 -1.83
N TRP A 144 -1.36 7.40 -3.00
CA TRP A 144 -1.91 6.72 -4.19
C TRP A 144 -0.79 6.24 -5.12
N PRO A 145 -0.80 4.97 -5.58
CA PRO A 145 0.10 4.46 -6.60
C PRO A 145 -0.05 5.22 -7.92
N ALA A 146 1.03 5.79 -8.45
CA ALA A 146 0.95 6.62 -9.64
C ALA A 146 2.25 6.59 -10.47
N PRO A 147 2.14 6.72 -11.81
CA PRO A 147 3.33 6.80 -12.64
C PRO A 147 4.13 8.06 -12.31
N ASN A 148 5.44 7.90 -12.12
CA ASN A 148 6.36 8.98 -11.73
C ASN A 148 6.06 9.58 -10.33
N ALA A 149 5.37 8.84 -9.47
CA ALA A 149 5.35 9.13 -8.05
C ALA A 149 6.77 9.10 -7.44
N LEU A 150 7.02 9.97 -6.48
CA LEU A 150 8.30 10.03 -5.78
C LEU A 150 8.51 8.81 -4.87
N LEU A 151 7.46 8.39 -4.16
CA LEU A 151 7.42 7.14 -3.40
C LEU A 151 6.86 6.01 -4.26
N ALA A 152 7.62 4.92 -4.31
CA ALA A 152 7.21 3.66 -4.92
C ALA A 152 6.24 2.88 -4.01
N ILE A 153 5.09 3.48 -3.68
CA ILE A 153 4.10 2.88 -2.79
C ILE A 153 3.47 1.60 -3.40
N GLU A 154 3.68 1.37 -4.70
CA GLU A 154 3.35 0.13 -5.38
C GLU A 154 3.98 -1.09 -4.68
N ASP A 155 5.21 -0.96 -4.20
CA ASP A 155 5.90 -2.06 -3.52
C ASP A 155 5.30 -2.33 -2.14
N THR A 156 4.85 -1.27 -1.45
CA THR A 156 4.14 -1.37 -0.17
C THR A 156 2.80 -2.08 -0.34
N LEU A 157 2.04 -1.72 -1.39
CA LEU A 157 0.79 -2.42 -1.72
C LEU A 157 1.04 -3.89 -2.09
N ALA A 158 2.08 -4.16 -2.87
CA ALA A 158 2.48 -5.52 -3.22
C ALA A 158 2.91 -6.34 -1.97
N ALA A 159 3.52 -5.71 -0.97
CA ALA A 159 3.84 -6.34 0.31
C ALA A 159 2.59 -6.63 1.15
N LEU A 160 1.61 -5.71 1.18
CA LEU A 160 0.32 -5.91 1.87
C LEU A 160 -0.38 -7.16 1.31
N LEU A 161 -0.39 -7.32 -0.01
CA LEU A 161 -0.92 -8.51 -0.68
C LEU A 161 -0.14 -9.78 -0.36
N TYR A 162 1.20 -9.70 -0.34
CA TYR A 162 2.06 -10.84 -0.04
C TYR A 162 1.81 -11.42 1.35
N PHE A 163 1.49 -10.58 2.35
CA PHE A 163 1.22 -11.01 3.72
C PHE A 163 -0.27 -11.14 4.08
N ALA A 164 -1.21 -10.70 3.23
CA ALA A 164 -2.64 -10.68 3.54
C ALA A 164 -3.19 -12.05 4.01
N ALA A 165 -2.91 -13.12 3.28
CA ALA A 165 -3.36 -14.47 3.64
C ALA A 165 -2.71 -15.02 4.93
N PHE A 166 -1.53 -14.51 5.30
CA PHE A 166 -0.87 -14.86 6.55
C PHE A 166 -1.50 -14.11 7.72
N VAL A 167 -1.66 -12.78 7.60
CA VAL A 167 -2.29 -11.92 8.59
C VAL A 167 -3.72 -12.37 8.90
N SER A 168 -4.48 -12.80 7.90
CA SER A 168 -5.86 -13.27 8.07
C SER A 168 -6.01 -14.43 9.05
N LYS A 169 -4.96 -15.27 9.21
CA LYS A 169 -4.97 -16.39 10.17
C LYS A 169 -5.05 -15.93 11.63
N PHE A 170 -4.65 -14.70 11.90
CA PHE A 170 -4.59 -14.13 13.25
C PHE A 170 -5.71 -13.13 13.52
N ARG A 171 -6.52 -12.79 12.51
CA ARG A 171 -7.56 -11.76 12.62
C ARG A 171 -8.54 -12.01 13.77
N SER A 172 -9.02 -13.24 13.93
CA SER A 172 -9.95 -13.63 14.99
C SER A 172 -9.33 -13.66 16.40
N GLN A 173 -8.00 -13.54 16.49
CA GLN A 173 -7.25 -13.56 17.75
C GLN A 173 -6.88 -12.15 18.22
N MET A 174 -7.07 -11.13 17.38
CA MET A 174 -6.83 -9.73 17.74
C MET A 174 -7.93 -9.25 18.67
N LYS A 175 -7.55 -8.88 19.89
CA LYS A 175 -8.46 -8.32 20.88
C LYS A 175 -8.38 -6.78 20.88
N HIS A 176 -9.39 -6.12 21.44
CA HIS A 176 -9.41 -4.67 21.58
C HIS A 176 -8.33 -4.12 22.51
N ASP A 177 -7.83 -4.94 23.44
CA ASP A 177 -6.75 -4.63 24.38
C ASP A 177 -5.36 -5.10 23.88
N ALA A 178 -5.28 -5.69 22.69
CA ALA A 178 -4.00 -6.06 22.10
C ALA A 178 -3.20 -4.79 21.71
N PRO A 179 -1.87 -4.83 21.78
CA PRO A 179 -1.07 -3.64 21.51
C PRO A 179 -1.26 -3.16 20.06
N PRO A 180 -1.42 -1.85 19.83
CA PRO A 180 -1.49 -1.28 18.49
C PRO A 180 -0.10 -1.25 17.82
N VAL A 181 -0.09 -1.47 16.51
CA VAL A 181 1.11 -1.37 15.66
C VAL A 181 0.82 -0.42 14.51
N TRP A 182 1.40 0.78 14.57
CA TRP A 182 1.39 1.74 13.46
C TRP A 182 2.41 1.32 12.41
N ILE A 183 1.92 1.06 11.21
CA ILE A 183 2.73 0.64 10.07
C ILE A 183 2.86 1.84 9.13
N CYS A 184 4.07 2.39 9.08
CA CYS A 184 4.38 3.65 8.41
C CYS A 184 5.30 3.44 7.19
N GLU A 185 5.31 4.42 6.28
CA GLU A 185 6.26 4.49 5.16
C GLU A 185 7.36 5.51 5.48
N ALA A 186 8.56 5.08 5.85
CA ALA A 186 9.66 5.97 6.21
C ALA A 186 10.10 6.87 5.04
N GLY A 187 9.87 6.44 3.79
CA GLY A 187 10.09 7.24 2.60
C GLY A 187 9.38 8.59 2.63
N ARG A 188 8.24 8.71 3.34
CA ARG A 188 7.47 9.96 3.49
C ARG A 188 8.30 11.11 4.06
N LEU A 189 9.31 10.81 4.87
CA LEU A 189 10.18 11.82 5.50
C LEU A 189 11.17 12.46 4.50
N GLY A 190 11.26 11.92 3.28
CA GLY A 190 12.08 12.47 2.20
C GLY A 190 13.56 12.13 2.33
N THR A 191 14.04 11.26 1.45
CA THR A 191 15.48 10.97 1.30
C THR A 191 16.13 11.75 0.15
N ARG A 192 15.30 12.39 -0.70
CA ARG A 192 15.72 13.22 -1.84
C ARG A 192 14.63 14.22 -2.24
N PRO A 193 14.97 15.31 -2.95
CA PRO A 193 13.98 16.13 -3.64
C PRO A 193 13.37 15.41 -4.85
N GLY A 194 12.19 15.88 -5.29
CA GLY A 194 11.58 15.46 -6.54
C GLY A 194 12.30 16.01 -7.76
N MET A 195 12.26 15.25 -8.85
CA MET A 195 12.83 15.60 -10.15
C MET A 195 11.74 16.19 -11.06
N PRO A 196 12.10 16.95 -12.12
CA PRO A 196 11.13 17.41 -13.10
C PRO A 196 10.28 16.24 -13.64
N ARG A 197 8.95 16.42 -13.65
CA ARG A 197 7.93 15.43 -14.04
C ARG A 197 7.64 14.31 -13.03
N GLU A 198 8.24 14.35 -11.84
CA GLU A 198 7.78 13.55 -10.72
C GLU A 198 6.65 14.25 -9.96
N PHE A 199 5.73 13.45 -9.45
CA PHE A 199 4.68 13.89 -8.54
C PHE A 199 5.07 13.51 -7.11
N ASP A 200 5.05 14.47 -6.21
CA ASP A 200 5.31 14.22 -4.79
C ASP A 200 4.04 13.65 -4.14
N ASN A 201 4.04 12.34 -3.94
CA ASN A 201 2.93 11.61 -3.32
C ASN A 201 3.20 11.28 -1.85
N ARG A 202 4.10 11.99 -1.14
CA ARG A 202 4.44 11.69 0.26
C ARG A 202 3.34 12.04 1.27
N TYR A 203 2.41 12.92 0.89
CA TYR A 203 1.32 13.45 1.70
C TYR A 203 0.02 13.51 0.90
#